data_AF-A0A7Z9KUK4-F1
#
_entry.id   AF-A0A7Z9KUK4-F1
#
_cell.length_a   1.000
_cell.length_b   1.000
_cell.length_c   1.000
_cell.angle_alpha   90.00
_cell.angle_beta   90.00
_cell.angle_gamma   90.00
#
_symmetry.space_group_name_H-M   'P 1'
#
loop_
_entity.id
_entity.type
_entity.pdbx_description
1 polymer ?
#
loop_
_entity_poly.entity_id
_entity_poly.type
_entity_poly.pdbx_seq_one_letter_code
_entity_poly.pdbx_strand_id
1 'polypeptide(L)'
;MRSRPTSSSRLLPLLQALFVLLLVITTAQVNWAQPKIRLPSSVQTADPQNLLAESKRLETLQQWTAAHDHYRKAFKQYPDRTDIEARIKSTGIHSDLARRYHDTSFLASLNSDHIDQAQNGLAEVLLKIQTHHFQEPNWQTIARQGIEHLKIALSDNKHIMLNISARTEYACIAMLDLARHHAQPRPVRIRDIADRHGIPSRFLIQILLQLKTAGLVQSIRGTAGGYRLATEPQQITLLDVMQVVDGQAEQQSSHATNSSAVTEVLLESWHEVSRTETEMLESITLGDLAAKTGSHTEPMYYI
;
A
#
# COMPACT_ATOMS: atom_id res chain seq x y z
N MET A 1 -26.45 99.17 12.25
CA MET A 1 -26.60 97.70 12.21
C MET A 1 -25.27 97.07 11.80
N ARG A 2 -24.52 96.49 12.75
CA ARG A 2 -23.43 95.53 12.49
C ARG A 2 -23.29 94.70 13.75
N SER A 3 -23.85 93.49 13.71
CA SER A 3 -23.94 92.53 14.80
C SER A 3 -22.56 92.03 15.21
N ARG A 4 -22.29 92.03 16.52
CA ARG A 4 -21.13 91.37 17.12
C ARG A 4 -21.22 89.85 16.84
N PRO A 5 -20.24 89.21 16.19
CA PRO A 5 -20.18 87.75 16.18
C PRO A 5 -19.80 87.25 17.58
N THR A 6 -20.61 86.29 18.04
CA THR A 6 -20.60 85.65 19.35
C THR A 6 -19.31 84.85 19.59
N SER A 7 -18.87 84.84 20.85
CA SER A 7 -17.66 84.20 21.38
C SER A 7 -17.56 82.66 21.22
N SER A 8 -18.45 82.03 20.46
CA SER A 8 -18.56 80.56 20.32
C SER A 8 -17.69 79.97 19.19
N SER A 9 -17.13 80.78 18.28
CA SER A 9 -16.36 80.27 17.12
C SER A 9 -14.86 80.06 17.37
N ARG A 10 -14.33 80.48 18.52
CA ARG A 10 -12.91 80.26 18.89
C ARG A 10 -12.67 79.01 19.74
N LEU A 11 -13.73 78.43 20.31
CA LEU A 11 -13.61 77.23 21.15
C LEU A 11 -13.60 75.93 20.34
N LEU A 12 -14.23 75.92 19.15
CA LEU A 12 -14.27 74.75 18.28
C LEU A 12 -12.90 74.28 17.77
N PRO A 13 -11.99 75.16 17.27
CA PRO A 13 -10.66 74.71 16.87
C PRO A 13 -9.79 74.29 18.06
N LEU A 14 -10.03 74.88 19.24
CA LEU A 14 -9.34 74.50 20.48
C LEU A 14 -9.79 73.12 20.99
N LEU A 15 -11.09 72.82 20.92
CA LEU A 15 -11.65 71.50 21.21
C LEU A 15 -11.21 70.46 20.18
N GLN A 16 -11.14 70.80 18.89
CA GLN A 16 -10.60 69.91 17.87
C GLN A 16 -9.10 69.63 18.05
N ALA A 17 -8.31 70.67 18.36
CA ALA A 17 -6.88 70.48 18.66
C ALA A 17 -6.68 69.63 19.91
N LEU A 18 -7.50 69.82 20.95
CA LEU A 18 -7.45 69.04 22.18
C LEU A 18 -7.93 67.61 21.96
N PHE A 19 -8.93 67.38 21.10
CA PHE A 19 -9.38 66.04 20.70
C PHE A 19 -8.31 65.30 19.88
N VAL A 20 -7.64 65.97 18.94
CA VAL A 20 -6.52 65.39 18.19
C VAL A 20 -5.33 65.10 19.12
N LEU A 21 -5.02 65.99 20.06
CA LEU A 21 -3.96 65.76 21.05
C LEU A 21 -4.30 64.57 21.97
N LEU A 22 -5.56 64.43 22.39
CA LEU A 22 -6.03 63.34 23.24
C LEU A 22 -6.08 62.01 22.47
N LEU A 23 -6.38 62.04 21.16
CA LEU A 23 -6.31 60.88 20.26
C LEU A 23 -4.85 60.42 20.05
N VAL A 24 -3.90 61.36 19.91
CA VAL A 24 -2.47 61.04 19.81
C VAL A 24 -1.94 60.46 21.13
N ILE A 25 -2.32 61.02 22.28
CA ILE A 25 -1.88 60.53 23.60
C ILE A 25 -2.49 59.15 23.91
N THR A 26 -3.74 58.89 23.51
CA THR A 26 -4.34 57.55 23.65
C THR A 26 -3.69 56.51 22.73
N THR A 27 -3.31 56.86 21.49
CA THR A 27 -2.53 55.94 20.64
C THR A 27 -1.10 55.71 21.15
N ALA A 28 -0.51 56.69 21.86
CA ALA A 28 0.83 56.58 22.44
C ALA A 28 0.85 55.81 23.79
N GLN A 29 -0.30 55.70 24.47
CA GLN A 29 -0.47 54.93 25.71
C GLN A 29 -1.12 53.56 25.50
N VAL A 30 -1.46 53.20 24.25
CA VAL A 30 -1.49 51.78 23.88
C VAL A 30 -0.06 51.31 23.97
N ASN A 31 0.30 50.90 25.18
CA ASN A 31 1.45 50.08 25.44
C ASN A 31 1.16 48.82 24.63
N TRP A 32 1.65 48.81 23.39
CA TRP A 32 2.12 47.60 22.78
C TRP A 32 3.20 47.15 23.76
N ALA A 33 2.77 46.48 24.83
CA ALA A 33 3.48 45.34 25.31
C ALA A 33 3.66 44.55 24.04
N GLN A 34 4.80 44.79 23.38
CA GLN A 34 5.45 43.83 22.55
C GLN A 34 5.17 42.55 23.32
N PRO A 35 4.36 41.60 22.79
CA PRO A 35 4.40 40.29 23.38
C PRO A 35 5.91 40.07 23.47
N LYS A 36 6.42 39.90 24.70
CA LYS A 36 7.74 39.31 24.83
C LYS A 36 7.48 37.96 24.20
N ILE A 37 7.62 37.90 22.88
CA ILE A 37 7.94 36.74 22.13
C ILE A 37 9.20 36.39 22.88
N ARG A 38 9.05 35.48 23.85
CA ARG A 38 10.12 34.60 24.16
C ARG A 38 10.40 34.03 22.79
N LEU A 39 11.39 34.60 22.09
CA LEU A 39 12.14 33.78 21.17
C LEU A 39 12.40 32.55 22.01
N PRO A 40 11.91 31.36 21.61
CA PRO A 40 12.31 30.17 22.32
C PRO A 40 13.83 30.27 22.42
N SER A 41 14.30 30.33 23.67
CA SER A 41 15.72 30.36 23.98
C SER A 41 16.29 29.14 23.28
N SER A 42 17.07 29.40 22.24
CA SER A 42 17.32 28.49 21.12
C SER A 42 16.03 28.09 20.36
N VAL A 43 16.07 28.21 19.03
CA VAL A 43 15.56 27.10 18.23
C VAL A 43 16.24 25.90 18.87
N GLN A 44 15.51 25.14 19.68
CA GLN A 44 15.91 23.78 19.95
C GLN A 44 16.05 23.22 18.54
N THR A 45 17.28 23.17 18.06
CA THR A 45 17.66 22.35 16.93
C THR A 45 17.19 21.00 17.39
N ALA A 46 15.98 20.62 16.97
CA ALA A 46 15.48 19.28 17.18
C ALA A 46 16.66 18.43 16.73
N ASP A 47 17.22 17.67 17.67
CA ASP A 47 18.43 16.89 17.41
C ASP A 47 18.25 16.25 16.03
N PRO A 48 19.19 16.42 15.08
CA PRO A 48 19.08 15.79 13.76
C PRO A 48 18.69 14.31 13.88
N GLN A 49 19.10 13.66 14.97
CA GLN A 49 18.70 12.29 15.30
C GLN A 49 17.21 12.15 15.64
N ASN A 50 16.59 13.08 16.37
CA ASN A 50 15.17 13.05 16.72
C ASN A 50 14.27 13.31 15.50
N LEU A 51 14.64 14.25 14.62
CA LEU A 51 13.87 14.53 13.41
C LEU A 51 13.96 13.38 12.40
N LEU A 52 15.13 12.73 12.30
CA LEU A 52 15.30 11.52 11.51
C LEU A 52 14.66 10.29 12.17
N ALA A 53 14.59 10.23 13.50
CA ALA A 53 13.91 9.15 14.22
C ALA A 53 12.41 9.15 13.93
N GLU A 54 11.77 10.32 13.88
CA GLU A 54 10.37 10.42 13.50
C GLU A 54 10.15 10.03 12.03
N SER A 55 11.00 10.49 11.11
CA SER A 55 10.90 10.08 9.70
C SER A 55 11.07 8.56 9.53
N LYS A 56 12.02 7.94 10.25
CA LYS A 56 12.22 6.49 10.27
C LYS A 56 11.06 5.74 10.94
N ARG A 57 10.44 6.33 11.97
CA ARG A 57 9.23 5.78 12.59
C ARG A 57 8.09 5.74 11.59
N LEU A 58 7.88 6.82 10.83
CA LEU A 58 6.88 6.88 9.76
C LEU A 58 7.16 5.86 8.64
N GLU A 59 8.42 5.62 8.26
CA GLU A 59 8.80 4.53 7.36
C GLU A 59 8.45 3.15 7.94
N THR A 60 8.74 2.93 9.22
CA THR A 60 8.44 1.65 9.91
C THR A 60 6.94 1.38 9.96
N LEU A 61 6.13 2.44 10.08
CA LEU A 61 4.67 2.39 10.03
C LEU A 61 4.10 2.38 8.61
N GLN A 62 4.96 2.35 7.57
CA GLN A 62 4.59 2.41 6.14
C GLN A 62 3.73 3.64 5.77
N GLN A 63 3.84 4.73 6.53
CA GLN A 63 3.16 5.99 6.25
C GLN A 63 3.98 6.82 5.24
N TRP A 64 4.10 6.32 4.02
CA TRP A 64 5.07 6.81 3.03
C TRP A 64 4.93 8.28 2.66
N THR A 65 3.70 8.78 2.49
CA THR A 65 3.47 10.20 2.19
C THR A 65 3.90 11.10 3.35
N ALA A 66 3.55 10.72 4.58
CA ALA A 66 3.94 11.47 5.76
C ALA A 66 5.47 11.43 5.97
N ALA A 67 6.09 10.26 5.78
CA ALA A 67 7.54 10.09 5.84
C ALA A 67 8.25 10.96 4.79
N HIS A 68 7.77 10.97 3.54
CA HIS A 68 8.32 11.77 2.45
C HIS A 68 8.29 13.27 2.76
N ASP A 69 7.15 13.77 3.24
CA ASP A 69 7.00 15.17 3.65
C ASP A 69 7.92 15.53 4.81
N HIS A 70 8.11 14.60 5.76
CA HIS A 70 8.99 14.79 6.89
C HIS A 70 10.47 14.84 6.47
N TYR A 71 10.92 13.96 5.56
CA TYR A 71 12.26 14.02 4.99
C TYR A 71 12.49 15.27 4.14
N ARG A 72 11.51 15.73 3.36
CA ARG A 72 11.62 17.00 2.63
C ARG A 72 11.80 18.18 3.59
N LYS A 73 11.09 18.19 4.71
CA LYS A 73 11.28 19.21 5.77
C LYS A 73 12.68 19.11 6.40
N ALA A 74 13.15 17.89 6.65
CA ALA A 74 14.51 17.62 7.16
C ALA A 74 15.59 18.17 6.22
N PHE A 75 15.48 17.91 4.92
CA PHE A 75 16.46 18.32 3.92
C PHE A 75 16.56 19.84 3.77
N LYS A 76 15.46 20.58 3.95
CA LYS A 76 15.49 22.06 4.01
C LYS A 76 16.34 22.59 5.16
N GLN A 77 16.42 21.86 6.27
CA GLN A 77 17.21 22.22 7.44
C GLN A 77 18.65 21.71 7.34
N TYR A 78 18.87 20.61 6.60
CA TYR A 78 20.18 19.96 6.43
C TYR A 78 20.44 19.58 4.95
N PRO A 79 20.78 20.55 4.07
CA PRO A 79 20.90 20.31 2.63
C PRO A 79 22.11 19.43 2.25
N ASP A 80 23.18 19.45 3.04
CA ASP A 80 24.44 18.74 2.73
C ASP A 80 24.39 17.23 3.03
N ARG A 81 23.25 16.71 3.50
CA ARG A 81 23.06 15.33 3.92
C ARG A 81 22.52 14.46 2.79
N THR A 82 23.43 13.77 2.11
CA THR A 82 23.12 12.87 0.98
C THR A 82 22.26 11.67 1.38
N ASP A 83 22.31 11.24 2.64
CA ASP A 83 21.47 10.17 3.20
C ASP A 83 19.98 10.57 3.27
N ILE A 84 19.69 11.85 3.54
CA ILE A 84 18.32 12.37 3.55
C ILE A 84 17.78 12.46 2.12
N GLU A 85 18.60 12.93 1.19
CA GLU A 85 18.22 13.03 -0.24
C GLU A 85 17.84 11.65 -0.81
N ALA A 86 18.64 10.62 -0.53
CA ALA A 86 18.35 9.25 -0.94
C ALA A 86 17.00 8.75 -0.35
N ARG A 87 16.72 9.09 0.92
CA ARG A 87 15.46 8.73 1.60
C ARG A 87 14.25 9.47 1.05
N ILE A 88 14.38 10.75 0.69
CA ILE A 88 13.33 11.51 -0.02
C ILE A 88 12.97 10.80 -1.31
N LYS A 89 13.97 10.40 -2.10
CA LYS A 89 13.74 9.72 -3.37
C LYS A 89 13.01 8.39 -3.17
N SER A 90 13.49 7.54 -2.27
CA SER A 90 12.86 6.26 -1.94
C SER A 90 11.43 6.46 -1.43
N THR A 91 11.21 7.24 -0.37
CA THR A 91 9.87 7.48 0.20
C THR A 91 8.90 8.14 -0.79
N GLY A 92 9.39 8.94 -1.72
CA GLY A 92 8.59 9.52 -2.79
C GLY A 92 8.05 8.44 -3.73
N ILE A 93 8.91 7.52 -4.15
CA ILE A 93 8.52 6.36 -4.97
C ILE A 93 7.50 5.49 -4.22
N HIS A 94 7.75 5.18 -2.95
CA HIS A 94 6.81 4.44 -2.11
C HIS A 94 5.43 5.14 -2.03
N SER A 95 5.41 6.46 -1.82
CA SER A 95 4.17 7.23 -1.74
C SER A 95 3.40 7.27 -3.08
N ASP A 96 4.10 7.40 -4.20
CA ASP A 96 3.47 7.45 -5.51
C ASP A 96 2.92 6.09 -5.92
N LEU A 97 3.67 5.01 -5.68
CA LEU A 97 3.21 3.64 -5.91
C LEU A 97 2.03 3.29 -5.02
N ALA A 98 2.08 3.62 -3.72
CA ALA A 98 0.96 3.41 -2.81
C ALA A 98 -0.30 4.10 -3.33
N ARG A 99 -0.20 5.36 -3.81
CA ARG A 99 -1.34 6.06 -4.41
C ARG A 99 -1.88 5.35 -5.65
N ARG A 100 -0.99 4.86 -6.53
CA ARG A 100 -1.36 4.15 -7.77
C ARG A 100 -2.05 2.83 -7.49
N TYR A 101 -1.52 2.02 -6.58
CA TYR A 101 -2.11 0.72 -6.24
C TYR A 101 -3.41 0.82 -5.44
N HIS A 102 -3.71 1.97 -4.85
CA HIS A 102 -5.03 2.24 -4.26
C HIS A 102 -6.03 2.84 -5.27
N ASP A 103 -5.61 3.14 -6.50
CA ASP A 103 -6.49 3.64 -7.56
C ASP A 103 -7.17 2.49 -8.31
N THR A 104 -8.49 2.36 -8.13
CA THR A 104 -9.30 1.30 -8.73
C THR A 104 -9.28 1.31 -10.26
N SER A 105 -9.13 2.49 -10.89
CA SER A 105 -9.06 2.60 -12.35
C SER A 105 -7.74 2.06 -12.89
N PHE A 106 -6.64 2.32 -12.18
CA PHE A 106 -5.33 1.77 -12.48
C PHE A 106 -5.33 0.25 -12.31
N LEU A 107 -5.86 -0.27 -11.19
CA LEU A 107 -5.97 -1.72 -10.99
C LEU A 107 -6.84 -2.40 -12.06
N ALA A 108 -7.96 -1.78 -12.46
CA ALA A 108 -8.79 -2.28 -13.55
C ALA A 108 -8.02 -2.34 -14.89
N SER A 109 -7.13 -1.39 -15.15
CA SER A 109 -6.27 -1.39 -16.34
C SER A 109 -5.17 -2.47 -16.31
N LEU A 110 -4.77 -2.94 -15.12
CA LEU A 110 -3.81 -4.05 -14.99
C LEU A 110 -4.47 -5.42 -15.22
N ASN A 111 -5.77 -5.53 -14.96
CA ASN A 111 -6.55 -6.78 -15.08
C ASN A 111 -7.16 -6.99 -16.48
N SER A 112 -6.95 -6.08 -17.43
CA SER A 112 -7.32 -6.32 -18.83
C SER A 112 -6.25 -7.16 -19.52
N ASP A 113 -6.65 -8.31 -20.07
CA ASP A 113 -5.80 -9.27 -20.79
C ASP A 113 -5.12 -8.68 -22.04
N HIS A 114 -4.15 -7.76 -21.95
CA HIS A 114 -3.40 -7.32 -23.14
C HIS A 114 -2.00 -6.78 -22.82
N ILE A 115 -1.02 -7.68 -22.74
CA ILE A 115 0.41 -7.34 -22.90
C ILE A 115 0.60 -6.46 -24.16
N ASP A 116 -0.15 -6.72 -25.23
CA ASP A 116 -0.12 -5.95 -26.47
C ASP A 116 -0.60 -4.50 -26.32
N GLN A 117 -1.61 -4.23 -25.47
CA GLN A 117 -2.06 -2.86 -25.21
C GLN A 117 -1.05 -2.08 -24.38
N ALA A 118 -0.40 -2.74 -23.41
CA ALA A 118 0.69 -2.13 -22.64
C ALA A 118 1.88 -1.80 -23.54
N GLN A 119 2.26 -2.71 -24.44
CA GLN A 119 3.32 -2.48 -25.44
C GLN A 119 2.96 -1.33 -26.39
N ASN A 120 1.74 -1.28 -26.90
CA ASN A 120 1.28 -0.20 -27.77
C ASN A 120 1.24 1.15 -27.05
N GLY A 121 0.80 1.18 -25.79
CA GLY A 121 0.82 2.39 -24.97
C GLY A 121 2.25 2.89 -24.70
N LEU A 122 3.18 1.98 -24.40
CA LEU A 122 4.61 2.30 -24.26
C LEU A 122 5.20 2.85 -25.56
N ALA A 123 4.88 2.23 -26.69
CA ALA A 123 5.32 2.69 -28.01
C ALA A 123 4.79 4.11 -28.32
N GLU A 124 3.53 4.39 -27.98
CA GLU A 124 2.92 5.71 -28.16
C GLU A 124 3.60 6.78 -27.29
N VAL A 125 3.91 6.46 -26.03
CA VAL A 125 4.64 7.38 -25.13
C VAL A 125 6.05 7.64 -25.64
N LEU A 126 6.78 6.61 -26.07
CA LEU A 126 8.12 6.76 -26.65
C LEU A 126 8.08 7.64 -27.91
N LEU A 127 7.09 7.43 -28.77
CA LEU A 127 6.88 8.24 -29.98
C LEU A 127 6.58 9.71 -29.63
N LYS A 128 5.75 9.98 -28.61
CA LYS A 128 5.47 11.35 -28.14
C LYS A 128 6.71 12.01 -27.57
N ILE A 129 7.53 11.27 -26.81
CA ILE A 129 8.78 11.78 -26.28
C ILE A 129 9.72 12.17 -27.44
N GLN A 130 9.84 11.30 -28.44
CA GLN A 130 10.69 11.54 -29.61
C GLN A 130 10.20 12.70 -30.51
N THR A 131 8.89 12.91 -30.60
CA THR A 131 8.29 13.94 -31.47
C THR A 131 8.16 15.31 -30.81
N HIS A 132 8.11 15.39 -29.47
CA HIS A 132 7.88 16.66 -28.75
C HIS A 132 9.05 17.15 -27.90
N HIS A 133 10.13 16.38 -27.74
CA HIS A 133 11.34 16.86 -27.06
C HIS A 133 12.45 17.25 -28.04
N PHE A 134 12.97 18.48 -27.90
CA PHE A 134 14.08 19.02 -28.69
C PHE A 134 15.45 18.44 -28.30
N GLN A 135 15.55 17.79 -27.14
CA GLN A 135 16.76 17.12 -26.65
C GLN A 135 16.45 15.67 -26.34
N GLU A 136 17.37 14.75 -26.67
CA GLU A 136 17.21 13.35 -26.33
C GLU A 136 17.11 13.18 -24.80
N PRO A 137 16.14 12.40 -24.31
CA PRO A 137 16.04 12.08 -22.90
C PRO A 137 17.30 11.35 -22.43
N ASN A 138 17.67 11.56 -21.16
CA ASN A 138 18.71 10.74 -20.54
C ASN A 138 18.15 9.33 -20.24
N TRP A 139 18.21 8.45 -21.24
CA TRP A 139 17.67 7.09 -21.17
C TRP A 139 18.26 6.26 -20.04
N GLN A 140 19.54 6.45 -19.72
CA GLN A 140 20.19 5.78 -18.59
C GLN A 140 19.55 6.18 -17.26
N THR A 141 19.23 7.46 -17.09
CA THR A 141 18.57 7.97 -15.88
C THR A 141 17.14 7.48 -15.80
N ILE A 142 16.40 7.49 -16.91
CA ILE A 142 15.02 6.99 -16.98
C ILE A 142 14.98 5.49 -16.66
N ALA A 143 15.82 4.67 -17.30
CA ALA A 143 15.89 3.24 -17.06
C ALA A 143 16.25 2.92 -15.61
N ARG A 144 17.28 3.59 -15.06
CA ARG A 144 17.66 3.44 -13.65
C ARG A 144 16.53 3.82 -12.72
N GLN A 145 15.82 4.92 -12.97
CA GLN A 145 14.66 5.31 -12.18
C GLN A 145 13.54 4.26 -12.27
N GLY A 146 13.24 3.76 -13.47
CA GLY A 146 12.24 2.70 -13.68
C GLY A 146 12.57 1.43 -12.90
N ILE A 147 13.83 0.98 -12.92
CA ILE A 147 14.29 -0.17 -12.14
C ILE A 147 14.11 0.06 -10.64
N GLU A 148 14.39 1.25 -10.12
CA GLU A 148 14.16 1.55 -8.70
C GLU A 148 12.66 1.54 -8.33
N HIS A 149 11.78 2.00 -9.22
CA HIS A 149 10.33 1.88 -9.02
C HIS A 149 9.88 0.43 -9.02
N LEU A 150 10.41 -0.40 -9.93
CA LEU A 150 10.12 -1.83 -9.99
C LEU A 150 10.59 -2.54 -8.73
N LYS A 151 11.84 -2.30 -8.29
CA LYS A 151 12.37 -2.88 -7.05
C LYS A 151 11.49 -2.55 -5.85
N ILE A 152 11.10 -1.28 -5.70
CA ILE A 152 10.25 -0.83 -4.60
C ILE A 152 8.84 -1.43 -4.72
N ALA A 153 8.25 -1.44 -5.92
CA ALA A 153 6.94 -2.03 -6.15
C ALA A 153 6.90 -3.52 -5.80
N LEU A 154 7.98 -4.26 -6.12
CA LEU A 154 8.13 -5.68 -5.82
C LEU A 154 8.42 -5.93 -4.32
N SER A 155 9.13 -5.03 -3.64
CA SER A 155 9.43 -5.17 -2.21
C SER A 155 8.26 -4.80 -1.30
N ASP A 156 7.48 -3.78 -1.68
CA ASP A 156 6.36 -3.26 -0.87
C ASP A 156 5.08 -4.07 -1.05
N ASN A 157 4.81 -4.49 -2.28
CA ASN A 157 3.67 -5.33 -2.55
C ASN A 157 4.03 -6.78 -2.27
N LYS A 158 4.04 -7.17 -0.98
CA LYS A 158 4.03 -8.59 -0.58
C LYS A 158 2.91 -9.40 -1.26
N HIS A 159 1.86 -8.73 -1.74
CA HIS A 159 0.78 -9.33 -2.51
C HIS A 159 1.09 -9.59 -4.00
N ILE A 160 2.14 -8.98 -4.59
CA ILE A 160 2.42 -9.12 -6.03
C ILE A 160 3.41 -10.26 -6.35
N MET A 161 4.09 -10.84 -5.37
CA MET A 161 5.00 -11.97 -5.62
C MET A 161 4.37 -13.36 -5.66
N LEU A 162 3.10 -13.49 -5.25
CA LEU A 162 2.29 -14.66 -5.56
C LEU A 162 1.13 -14.16 -6.41
N ASN A 163 1.21 -14.36 -7.73
CA ASN A 163 0.04 -14.21 -8.60
C ASN A 163 -0.94 -15.34 -8.27
N ILE A 164 -1.61 -15.25 -7.12
CA ILE A 164 -2.60 -16.24 -6.70
C ILE A 164 -3.81 -16.04 -7.59
N SER A 165 -4.10 -17.03 -8.42
CA SER A 165 -5.29 -17.00 -9.25
C SER A 165 -6.54 -16.93 -8.35
N ALA A 166 -7.59 -16.23 -8.79
CA ALA A 166 -8.86 -16.21 -8.06
C ALA A 166 -9.39 -17.63 -7.79
N ARG A 167 -9.06 -18.59 -8.67
CA ARG A 167 -9.39 -20.01 -8.49
C ARG A 167 -8.67 -20.61 -7.28
N THR A 168 -7.38 -20.35 -7.14
CA THR A 168 -6.58 -20.82 -6.01
C THR A 168 -7.02 -20.18 -4.71
N GLU A 169 -7.30 -18.88 -4.72
CA GLU A 169 -7.85 -18.19 -3.55
C GLU A 169 -9.18 -18.81 -3.10
N TYR A 170 -10.13 -19.01 -4.02
CA TYR A 170 -11.41 -19.66 -3.69
C TYR A 170 -11.25 -21.10 -3.20
N ALA A 171 -10.27 -21.84 -3.74
CA ALA A 171 -9.96 -23.19 -3.25
C ALA A 171 -9.43 -23.17 -1.83
N CYS A 172 -8.48 -22.29 -1.53
CA CYS A 172 -7.92 -22.10 -0.19
C CYS A 172 -9.01 -21.69 0.80
N ILE A 173 -9.89 -20.75 0.44
CA ILE A 173 -11.03 -20.33 1.28
C ILE A 173 -11.95 -21.52 1.55
N ALA A 174 -12.33 -22.28 0.51
CA ALA A 174 -13.20 -23.44 0.67
C ALA A 174 -12.58 -24.52 1.56
N MET A 175 -11.29 -24.83 1.35
CA MET A 175 -10.56 -25.81 2.15
C MET A 175 -10.40 -25.38 3.61
N LEU A 176 -10.15 -24.10 3.86
CA LEU A 176 -10.08 -23.54 5.20
C LEU A 176 -11.46 -23.55 5.91
N ASP A 177 -12.53 -23.25 5.18
CA ASP A 177 -13.89 -23.35 5.70
C ASP A 177 -14.23 -24.80 6.10
N LEU A 178 -13.88 -25.77 5.25
CA LEU A 178 -14.01 -27.20 5.56
C LEU A 178 -13.15 -27.61 6.76
N ALA A 179 -11.92 -27.08 6.88
CA ALA A 179 -11.04 -27.33 8.02
C ALA A 179 -11.66 -26.84 9.34
N ARG A 180 -12.27 -25.64 9.34
CA ARG A 180 -12.96 -25.09 10.52
C ARG A 180 -14.17 -25.91 10.95
N HIS A 181 -14.81 -26.60 10.01
CA HIS A 181 -15.96 -27.46 10.27
C HIS A 181 -15.57 -28.94 10.38
N HIS A 182 -14.27 -29.29 10.38
CA HIS A 182 -13.82 -30.68 10.33
C HIS A 182 -14.29 -31.52 11.53
N ALA A 183 -14.31 -30.92 12.73
CA ALA A 183 -14.78 -31.58 13.94
C ALA A 183 -16.30 -31.80 13.98
N GLN A 184 -17.06 -31.23 13.04
CA GLN A 184 -18.52 -31.36 13.01
C GLN A 184 -18.92 -32.67 12.31
N PRO A 185 -19.93 -33.39 12.82
CA PRO A 185 -20.34 -34.68 12.26
C PRO A 185 -21.01 -34.56 10.89
N ARG A 186 -21.47 -33.35 10.52
CA ARG A 186 -22.19 -33.12 9.26
C ARG A 186 -21.25 -32.52 8.21
N PRO A 187 -21.32 -32.99 6.95
CA PRO A 187 -20.62 -32.35 5.85
C PRO A 187 -21.17 -30.93 5.60
N VAL A 188 -20.31 -30.06 5.10
CA VAL A 188 -20.66 -28.68 4.77
C VAL A 188 -21.25 -28.62 3.36
N ARG A 189 -22.39 -27.95 3.19
CA ARG A 189 -23.00 -27.81 1.86
C ARG A 189 -22.24 -26.75 1.06
N ILE A 190 -22.10 -26.99 -0.24
CA ILE A 190 -21.46 -26.05 -1.17
C ILE A 190 -22.11 -24.67 -1.10
N ARG A 191 -23.45 -24.63 -1.00
CA ARG A 191 -24.20 -23.38 -0.90
C ARG A 191 -23.83 -22.58 0.35
N ASP A 192 -23.62 -23.26 1.47
CA ASP A 192 -23.27 -22.59 2.73
C ASP A 192 -21.86 -21.98 2.64
N ILE A 193 -20.91 -22.66 1.98
CA ILE A 193 -19.57 -22.12 1.71
C ILE A 193 -19.64 -20.92 0.76
N ALA A 194 -20.38 -21.07 -0.34
CA ALA A 194 -20.57 -20.01 -1.35
C ALA A 194 -21.19 -18.75 -0.73
N ASP A 195 -22.26 -18.91 0.05
CA ASP A 195 -22.98 -17.81 0.68
C ASP A 195 -22.12 -17.13 1.77
N ARG A 196 -21.35 -17.90 2.57
CA ARG A 196 -20.49 -17.34 3.64
C ARG A 196 -19.35 -16.48 3.12
N HIS A 197 -18.78 -16.84 1.97
CA HIS A 197 -17.55 -16.22 1.45
C HIS A 197 -17.76 -15.45 0.15
N GLY A 198 -19.01 -15.32 -0.33
CA GLY A 198 -19.32 -14.61 -1.56
C GLY A 198 -18.75 -15.27 -2.82
N ILE A 199 -18.52 -16.59 -2.80
CA ILE A 199 -17.90 -17.32 -3.91
C ILE A 199 -19.01 -17.78 -4.88
N PRO A 200 -18.89 -17.55 -6.20
CA PRO A 200 -19.87 -18.04 -7.17
C PRO A 200 -20.01 -19.57 -7.10
N SER A 201 -21.20 -20.06 -6.73
CA SER A 201 -21.47 -21.49 -6.48
C SER A 201 -21.05 -22.41 -7.63
N ARG A 202 -21.27 -21.97 -8.88
CA ARG A 202 -20.88 -22.75 -10.08
C ARG A 202 -19.37 -22.98 -10.15
N PHE A 203 -18.59 -21.98 -9.76
CA PHE A 203 -17.14 -22.05 -9.78
C PHE A 203 -16.62 -22.90 -8.62
N LEU A 204 -17.22 -22.73 -7.44
CA LEU A 204 -16.89 -23.54 -6.27
C LEU A 204 -17.15 -25.05 -6.49
N ILE A 205 -18.21 -25.41 -7.23
CA ILE A 205 -18.47 -26.81 -7.62
C ILE A 205 -17.30 -27.40 -8.43
N GLN A 206 -16.75 -26.65 -9.39
CA GLN A 206 -15.64 -27.11 -10.22
C GLN A 206 -14.38 -27.32 -9.39
N ILE A 207 -14.07 -26.36 -8.51
CA ILE A 207 -12.93 -26.42 -7.58
C ILE A 207 -13.05 -27.65 -6.67
N LEU A 208 -14.19 -27.82 -6.00
CA LEU A 208 -14.40 -28.95 -5.07
C LEU A 208 -14.40 -30.31 -5.78
N LEU A 209 -14.77 -30.37 -7.06
CA LEU A 209 -14.66 -31.59 -7.85
C LEU A 209 -13.19 -31.95 -8.15
N GLN A 210 -12.36 -30.94 -8.45
CA GLN A 210 -10.93 -31.12 -8.67
C GLN A 210 -10.23 -31.58 -7.38
N LEU A 211 -10.50 -30.90 -6.26
CA LEU A 211 -10.01 -31.27 -4.93
C LEU A 211 -10.48 -32.67 -4.49
N LYS A 212 -11.70 -33.06 -4.84
CA LYS A 212 -12.21 -34.42 -4.59
C LYS A 212 -11.43 -35.47 -5.37
N THR A 213 -11.16 -35.19 -6.65
CA THR A 213 -10.40 -36.09 -7.53
C THR A 213 -8.98 -36.29 -6.99
N ALA A 214 -8.38 -35.23 -6.45
CA ALA A 214 -7.08 -35.28 -5.78
C ALA A 214 -7.11 -35.92 -4.38
N GLY A 215 -8.28 -36.29 -3.87
CA GLY A 215 -8.42 -36.94 -2.57
C GLY A 215 -8.29 -36.01 -1.35
N LEU A 216 -8.27 -34.68 -1.54
CA LEU A 216 -8.21 -33.72 -0.42
C LEU A 216 -9.57 -33.54 0.27
N VAL A 217 -10.67 -33.77 -0.45
CA VAL A 217 -12.04 -33.71 0.08
C VAL A 217 -12.87 -34.93 -0.28
N GLN A 218 -13.85 -35.22 0.57
CA GLN A 218 -14.86 -36.25 0.34
C GLN A 218 -16.22 -35.61 0.13
N SER A 219 -16.99 -36.17 -0.82
CA SER A 219 -18.37 -35.76 -1.09
C SER A 219 -19.35 -36.80 -0.54
N ILE A 220 -20.31 -36.36 0.26
CA ILE A 220 -21.38 -37.17 0.81
C ILE A 220 -22.66 -36.85 0.04
N ARG A 221 -23.33 -37.88 -0.49
CA ARG A 221 -24.59 -37.73 -1.25
C ARG A 221 -25.80 -37.65 -0.32
N GLY A 222 -26.91 -37.12 -0.84
CA GLY A 222 -28.20 -37.04 -0.14
C GLY A 222 -28.62 -35.60 0.16
N THR A 223 -29.84 -35.45 0.70
CA THR A 223 -30.45 -34.13 1.03
C THR A 223 -29.72 -33.39 2.16
N ALA A 224 -29.01 -34.12 3.02
CA ALA A 224 -28.10 -33.59 4.03
C ALA A 224 -26.61 -33.79 3.65
N GLY A 225 -26.34 -34.06 2.38
CA GLY A 225 -24.99 -34.24 1.85
C GLY A 225 -24.19 -32.94 1.75
N GLY A 226 -22.93 -33.06 1.33
CA GLY A 226 -22.00 -31.94 1.24
C GLY A 226 -20.56 -32.42 1.05
N TYR A 227 -19.61 -31.59 1.47
CA TYR A 227 -18.19 -31.86 1.43
C TYR A 227 -17.59 -31.82 2.84
N ARG A 228 -16.52 -32.60 3.03
CA ARG A 228 -15.64 -32.56 4.21
C ARG A 228 -14.21 -32.84 3.78
N LEU A 229 -13.22 -32.46 4.58
CA LEU A 229 -11.84 -32.88 4.33
C LEU A 229 -11.74 -34.41 4.37
N ALA A 230 -10.86 -34.96 3.53
CA ALA A 230 -10.61 -36.39 3.50
C ALA A 230 -9.71 -36.86 4.66
N THR A 231 -8.87 -35.96 5.18
CA THR A 231 -7.91 -36.19 6.27
C THR A 231 -7.97 -35.04 7.28
N GLU A 232 -7.15 -35.13 8.32
CA GLU A 232 -7.02 -34.07 9.34
C GLU A 232 -6.45 -32.77 8.74
N PRO A 233 -6.92 -31.58 9.15
CA PRO A 233 -6.41 -30.29 8.66
C PRO A 233 -4.90 -30.10 8.78
N GLN A 234 -4.27 -30.71 9.78
CA GLN A 234 -2.82 -30.63 10.02
C GLN A 234 -2.00 -31.44 8.99
N GLN A 235 -2.65 -32.29 8.20
CA GLN A 235 -2.00 -33.10 7.17
C GLN A 235 -2.17 -32.52 5.77
N ILE A 236 -2.88 -31.40 5.63
CA ILE A 236 -3.11 -30.74 4.35
C ILE A 236 -2.40 -29.40 4.38
N THR A 237 -1.43 -29.22 3.49
CA THR A 237 -0.65 -28.00 3.35
C THR A 237 -1.31 -27.03 2.39
N LEU A 238 -0.90 -25.76 2.44
CA LEU A 238 -1.33 -24.77 1.45
C LEU A 238 -0.81 -25.16 0.05
N LEU A 239 0.39 -25.72 -0.02
CA LEU A 239 0.99 -26.24 -1.25
C LEU A 239 0.10 -27.32 -1.91
N ASP A 240 -0.44 -28.26 -1.13
CA ASP A 240 -1.32 -29.33 -1.64
C ASP A 240 -2.54 -28.75 -2.38
N VAL A 241 -3.17 -27.73 -1.80
CA VAL A 241 -4.33 -27.07 -2.38
C VAL A 241 -3.95 -26.36 -3.69
N MET A 242 -2.84 -25.62 -3.68
CA MET A 242 -2.37 -24.87 -4.83
C MET A 242 -1.99 -25.77 -6.00
N GLN A 243 -1.23 -26.85 -5.76
CA GLN A 243 -0.80 -27.79 -6.78
C GLN A 243 -1.98 -28.49 -7.46
N VAL A 244 -3.06 -28.76 -6.73
CA VAL A 244 -4.26 -29.39 -7.30
C VAL A 244 -4.99 -28.43 -8.24
N VAL A 245 -4.99 -27.13 -7.95
CA VAL A 245 -5.85 -26.14 -8.61
C VAL A 245 -5.15 -25.43 -9.76
N ASP A 246 -3.92 -24.97 -9.57
CA ASP A 246 -3.11 -24.32 -10.59
C ASP A 246 -2.26 -25.33 -11.39
N GLY A 247 -2.12 -26.57 -10.91
CA GLY A 247 -1.26 -27.59 -11.49
C GLY A 247 0.13 -27.62 -10.88
N GLN A 248 0.96 -28.57 -11.30
CA GLN A 248 2.37 -28.57 -10.91
C GLN A 248 3.05 -27.39 -11.60
N ALA A 249 3.77 -26.57 -10.84
CA ALA A 249 4.57 -25.49 -11.41
C ALA A 249 5.48 -26.09 -12.49
N GLU A 250 5.37 -25.58 -13.72
CA GLU A 250 6.27 -25.99 -14.80
C GLU A 250 7.71 -25.74 -14.34
N GLN A 251 8.58 -26.74 -14.53
CA GLN A 251 10.00 -26.57 -14.22
C GLN A 251 10.51 -25.35 -14.99
N GLN A 252 10.93 -24.34 -14.23
CA GLN A 252 11.47 -23.11 -14.79
C GLN A 252 12.60 -23.47 -15.74
N SER A 253 12.36 -23.26 -17.02
CA SER A 253 13.30 -23.54 -18.10
C SER A 253 13.71 -22.22 -18.73
N SER A 254 14.97 -22.12 -19.14
CA SER A 254 15.44 -20.91 -19.81
C SER A 254 14.75 -20.76 -21.15
N HIS A 255 14.13 -19.60 -21.37
CA HIS A 255 13.64 -19.20 -22.69
C HIS A 255 14.77 -18.75 -23.64
N ALA A 256 16.00 -18.58 -23.14
CA ALA A 256 17.14 -18.24 -23.98
C ALA A 256 17.54 -19.44 -24.86
N THR A 257 17.71 -19.19 -26.16
CA THR A 257 18.04 -20.21 -27.16
C THR A 257 19.45 -20.81 -26.96
N ASN A 258 20.34 -20.07 -26.31
CA ASN A 258 21.72 -20.50 -26.05
C ASN A 258 21.96 -20.56 -24.53
N SER A 259 22.49 -21.70 -24.05
CA SER A 259 23.02 -21.78 -22.68
C SER A 259 24.32 -20.99 -22.60
N SER A 260 24.44 -20.16 -21.56
CA SER A 260 25.66 -19.44 -21.23
C SER A 260 25.85 -19.51 -19.72
N ALA A 261 27.08 -19.31 -19.24
CA ALA A 261 27.36 -19.25 -17.80
C ALA A 261 26.47 -18.23 -17.06
N VAL A 262 26.07 -17.14 -17.72
CA VAL A 262 25.14 -16.14 -17.15
C VAL A 262 23.72 -16.70 -17.05
N THR A 263 23.26 -17.41 -18.08
CA THR A 263 21.93 -18.04 -18.11
C THR A 263 21.83 -19.15 -17.05
N GLU A 264 22.91 -19.92 -16.85
CA GLU A 264 22.99 -21.01 -15.87
C GLU A 264 22.95 -20.49 -14.43
N VAL A 265 23.76 -19.47 -14.10
CA VAL A 265 23.74 -18.84 -12.75
C VAL A 265 22.37 -18.23 -12.44
N LEU A 266 21.73 -17.62 -13.45
CA LEU A 266 20.41 -17.05 -13.28
C LEU A 266 19.33 -18.13 -13.07
N LEU A 267 19.36 -19.23 -13.83
CA LEU A 267 18.46 -20.36 -13.63
C LEU A 267 18.63 -21.01 -12.26
N GLU A 268 19.87 -21.18 -11.79
CA GLU A 268 20.14 -21.71 -10.45
C GLU A 268 19.53 -20.81 -9.37
N SER A 269 19.69 -19.50 -9.50
CA SER A 269 19.07 -18.52 -8.60
C SER A 269 17.53 -18.62 -8.61
N TRP A 270 16.92 -18.83 -9.79
CA TRP A 270 15.47 -18.99 -9.91
C TRP A 270 14.96 -20.30 -9.30
N HIS A 271 15.72 -21.38 -9.44
CA HIS A 271 15.42 -22.65 -8.77
C HIS A 271 15.50 -22.53 -7.25
N GLU A 272 16.48 -21.80 -6.71
CA GLU A 272 16.60 -21.55 -5.27
C GLU A 272 15.41 -20.76 -4.72
N VAL A 273 14.96 -19.72 -5.44
CA VAL A 273 13.77 -18.95 -5.08
C VAL A 273 12.52 -19.84 -5.09
N SER A 274 12.30 -20.61 -6.17
CA SER A 274 11.14 -21.49 -6.30
C SER A 274 11.12 -22.58 -5.23
N ARG A 275 12.29 -23.10 -4.87
CA ARG A 275 12.46 -24.05 -3.77
C ARG A 275 12.05 -23.44 -2.43
N THR A 276 12.56 -22.23 -2.14
CA THR A 276 12.25 -21.53 -0.89
C THR A 276 10.74 -21.23 -0.78
N GLU A 277 10.12 -20.82 -1.88
CA GLU A 277 8.67 -20.63 -1.96
C GLU A 277 7.90 -21.94 -1.67
N THR A 278 8.31 -23.03 -2.32
CA THR A 278 7.70 -24.35 -2.12
C THR A 278 7.82 -24.81 -0.67
N GLU A 279 9.02 -24.70 -0.08
CA GLU A 279 9.28 -25.06 1.32
C GLU A 279 8.43 -24.21 2.29
N MET A 280 8.25 -22.92 2.01
CA MET A 280 7.36 -22.07 2.81
C MET A 280 5.90 -22.51 2.70
N LEU A 281 5.39 -22.78 1.50
CA LEU A 281 4.00 -23.20 1.28
C LEU A 281 3.72 -24.59 1.89
N GLU A 282 4.69 -25.50 1.83
CA GLU A 282 4.62 -26.83 2.43
C GLU A 282 4.60 -26.76 3.96
N SER A 283 5.29 -25.78 4.56
CA SER A 283 5.33 -25.60 6.01
C SER A 283 4.02 -25.08 6.64
N ILE A 284 3.07 -24.60 5.82
CA ILE A 284 1.82 -24.00 6.29
C ILE A 284 0.67 -24.99 6.11
N THR A 285 0.09 -25.48 7.21
CA THR A 285 -1.06 -26.40 7.15
C THR A 285 -2.40 -25.68 7.25
N LEU A 286 -3.48 -26.30 6.76
CA LEU A 286 -4.84 -25.82 6.97
C LEU A 286 -5.20 -25.76 8.47
N GLY A 287 -4.64 -26.67 9.26
CA GLY A 287 -4.77 -26.65 10.72
C GLY A 287 -4.20 -25.37 11.34
N ASP A 288 -3.00 -24.96 10.93
CA ASP A 288 -2.35 -23.73 11.40
C ASP A 288 -3.17 -22.48 11.02
N LEU A 289 -3.68 -22.46 9.78
CA LEU A 289 -4.50 -21.36 9.28
C LEU A 289 -5.86 -21.29 10.01
N ALA A 290 -6.50 -22.43 10.27
CA ALA A 290 -7.77 -22.50 10.99
C ALA A 290 -7.62 -22.04 12.45
N ALA A 291 -6.52 -22.38 13.10
CA ALA A 291 -6.22 -21.94 14.47
C ALA A 291 -6.08 -20.40 14.55
N LYS A 292 -5.43 -19.78 13.55
CA LYS A 292 -5.31 -18.32 13.48
C LYS A 292 -6.66 -17.63 13.34
N THR A 293 -7.59 -18.19 12.57
CA THR A 293 -8.92 -17.60 12.35
C THR A 293 -9.82 -17.66 13.58
N GLY A 294 -9.63 -18.62 14.49
CA GLY A 294 -10.37 -18.70 15.76
C GLY A 294 -10.07 -17.56 16.75
N SER A 295 -8.95 -16.84 16.57
CA SER A 295 -8.52 -15.74 17.43
C SER A 295 -9.09 -14.37 17.07
N HIS A 296 -9.67 -14.22 15.87
CA HIS A 296 -10.26 -12.98 15.34
C HIS A 296 -11.80 -12.99 15.41
N THR A 297 -12.36 -13.35 16.58
CA THR A 297 -13.80 -13.14 16.80
C THR A 297 -14.01 -11.63 17.04
N GLU A 298 -14.87 -11.02 16.22
CA GLU A 298 -15.18 -9.58 16.18
C GLU A 298 -15.37 -8.91 17.55
N PRO A 299 -15.08 -7.60 17.67
CA PRO A 299 -15.46 -6.83 18.84
C PRO A 299 -16.99 -6.87 18.99
N MET A 300 -17.46 -7.60 20.02
CA MET A 300 -18.83 -7.52 20.52
C MET A 300 -19.16 -6.05 20.82
N TYR A 301 -19.87 -5.40 19.90
CA TYR A 301 -20.56 -4.15 20.20
C TYR A 301 -21.67 -4.48 21.21
N TYR A 302 -21.37 -4.27 22.49
CA TYR A 302 -22.43 -4.10 23.48
C TYR A 302 -23.13 -2.77 23.19
N ILE A 303 -24.40 -2.88 22.80
CA ILE A 303 -25.37 -1.77 22.75
C ILE A 303 -25.87 -1.51 24.17
#